data_AF-A0A959FUL3-F1
#
_entry.id   AF-A0A959FUL3-F1
#
_cell.length_a   1.000
_cell.length_b   1.000
_cell.length_c   1.000
_cell.angle_alpha   90.00
_cell.angle_beta   90.00
_cell.angle_gamma   90.00
#
_symmetry.space_group_name_H-M   'P 1'
#
loop_
_entity.id
_entity.type
_entity.pdbx_description
1 polymer ?
#
loop_
_entity_poly.entity_id
_entity_poly.type
_entity_poly.pdbx_seq_one_letter_code
_entity_poly.pdbx_strand_id
1 'polypeptide(L)'
;MTRLLNRPLKAFALYALVILVISIPVYVYVVDLIWIEELDESNWLRLQYAKQQLQAEPVAPTELETALRIWGEFHPGISIRETGTAPTAQDSVYEVLRPNPFEAEEDLERFRGLRSFLELNGQAYEISIETNLEDSDETFLAVALVTVFFFVLLIVG
;
A
#
# COMPACT_ATOMS: atom_id res chain seq x y z
N MET A 1 19.32 -25.33 -45.78
CA MET A 1 18.33 -25.87 -44.82
C MET A 1 17.71 -24.74 -43.98
N THR A 2 16.95 -23.81 -44.59
CA THR A 2 16.56 -22.55 -43.92
C THR A 2 15.05 -22.28 -43.89
N ARG A 3 14.23 -23.01 -44.67
CA ARG A 3 12.78 -22.74 -44.75
C ARG A 3 11.91 -23.59 -43.80
N LEU A 4 12.38 -24.76 -43.40
CA LEU A 4 11.63 -25.66 -42.49
C LEU A 4 11.68 -25.21 -41.02
N LEU A 5 12.76 -24.54 -40.60
CA LEU A 5 12.95 -24.09 -39.21
C LEU A 5 12.35 -22.69 -38.95
N ASN A 6 12.41 -21.78 -39.90
CA ASN A 6 11.99 -20.38 -39.70
C ASN A 6 10.48 -20.22 -39.45
N ARG A 7 9.64 -21.10 -40.00
CA ARG A 7 8.18 -21.01 -39.84
C ARG A 7 7.72 -21.38 -38.42
N PRO A 8 8.13 -22.53 -37.83
CA PRO A 8 7.82 -22.83 -36.43
C PRO A 8 8.51 -21.88 -35.46
N LEU A 9 9.74 -21.42 -35.74
CA LEU A 9 10.42 -20.46 -34.86
C LEU A 9 9.67 -19.13 -34.76
N LYS A 10 9.17 -18.61 -35.89
CA LYS A 10 8.36 -17.37 -35.91
C LYS A 10 7.03 -17.53 -35.19
N ALA A 11 6.36 -18.67 -35.33
CA ALA A 11 5.12 -18.95 -34.62
C ALA A 11 5.36 -19.05 -33.11
N PHE A 12 6.44 -19.71 -32.69
CA PHE A 12 6.87 -19.79 -31.30
C PHE A 12 7.23 -18.41 -30.73
N ALA A 13 8.01 -17.60 -31.47
CA ALA A 13 8.36 -16.24 -31.06
C ALA A 13 7.12 -15.35 -30.92
N LEU A 14 6.16 -15.42 -31.84
CA LEU A 14 4.91 -14.67 -31.73
C LEU A 14 4.09 -15.11 -30.50
N TYR A 15 4.00 -16.42 -30.26
CA TYR A 15 3.33 -16.94 -29.08
C TYR A 15 4.00 -16.47 -27.78
N ALA A 16 5.33 -16.52 -27.71
CA ALA A 16 6.10 -16.02 -26.58
C ALA A 16 5.91 -14.51 -26.37
N LEU A 17 5.81 -13.72 -27.44
CA LEU A 17 5.52 -12.29 -27.36
C LEU A 17 4.13 -12.02 -26.75
N VAL A 18 3.12 -12.79 -27.17
CA VAL A 18 1.77 -12.66 -26.62
C VAL A 18 1.75 -12.99 -25.13
N ILE A 19 2.40 -14.09 -24.73
CA ILE A 19 2.56 -14.43 -23.31
C ILE A 19 3.25 -13.30 -22.57
N LEU A 20 4.33 -12.76 -23.13
CA LEU A 20 5.11 -11.70 -22.50
C LEU A 20 4.26 -10.45 -22.23
N VAL A 21 3.53 -9.98 -23.25
CA VAL A 21 2.69 -8.78 -23.12
C VAL A 21 1.58 -8.98 -22.10
N ILE A 22 1.00 -10.18 -22.00
CA ILE A 22 -0.03 -10.49 -21.00
C ILE A 22 0.58 -10.67 -19.60
N SER A 23 1.81 -11.18 -19.51
CA SER A 23 2.46 -11.44 -18.23
C SER A 23 2.74 -10.15 -17.46
N ILE A 24 3.12 -9.06 -18.14
CA ILE A 24 3.44 -7.77 -17.51
C ILE A 24 2.29 -7.24 -16.63
N PRO A 25 1.06 -7.03 -17.15
CA PRO A 25 -0.05 -6.53 -16.31
C PRO A 25 -0.46 -7.52 -15.22
N VAL A 26 -0.33 -8.84 -15.46
CA VAL A 26 -0.59 -9.85 -14.44
C VAL A 26 0.43 -9.75 -13.31
N TYR A 27 1.71 -9.56 -13.63
CA TYR A 27 2.77 -9.37 -12.63
C TYR A 27 2.54 -8.12 -11.79
N VAL A 28 2.25 -6.98 -12.43
CA VAL A 28 1.96 -5.73 -11.71
C VAL A 28 0.78 -5.92 -10.75
N TYR A 29 -0.31 -6.53 -11.23
CA TYR A 29 -1.48 -6.81 -10.39
C TYR A 29 -1.17 -7.72 -9.20
N VAL A 30 -0.41 -8.80 -9.41
CA VAL A 30 -0.05 -9.73 -8.32
C VAL A 30 0.84 -9.05 -7.29
N VAL A 31 1.79 -8.22 -7.73
CA VAL A 31 2.68 -7.52 -6.80
C VAL A 31 1.92 -6.46 -6.00
N ASP A 32 1.03 -5.68 -6.63
CA ASP A 32 0.16 -4.72 -5.94
C ASP A 32 -0.72 -5.41 -4.88
N LEU A 33 -1.30 -6.58 -5.20
CA LEU A 33 -2.05 -7.38 -4.23
C LEU A 33 -1.21 -7.80 -3.02
N ILE A 34 0.02 -8.28 -3.24
CA ILE A 34 0.92 -8.70 -2.16
C ILE A 34 1.28 -7.52 -1.26
N TRP A 35 1.57 -6.35 -1.84
CA TRP A 35 1.87 -5.15 -1.06
C TRP A 35 0.67 -4.67 -0.24
N ILE A 36 -0.54 -4.67 -0.81
CA ILE A 36 -1.74 -4.28 -0.09
C ILE A 36 -2.00 -5.23 1.09
N GLU A 37 -1.84 -6.54 0.89
CA GLU A 37 -2.03 -7.54 1.95
C GLU A 37 -1.01 -7.36 3.09
N GLU A 38 0.26 -7.18 2.76
CA GLU A 38 1.33 -6.92 3.74
C GLU A 38 1.10 -5.61 4.51
N LEU A 39 0.67 -4.54 3.81
CA LEU A 39 0.35 -3.27 4.46
C LEU A 39 -0.87 -3.37 5.36
N ASP A 40 -1.89 -4.12 4.97
CA ASP A 40 -3.08 -4.35 5.78
C ASP A 40 -2.73 -5.12 7.07
N GLU A 41 -1.90 -6.17 6.97
CA GLU A 41 -1.39 -6.90 8.14
C GLU A 41 -0.54 -6.01 9.05
N SER A 42 0.40 -5.26 8.48
CA SER A 42 1.27 -4.34 9.20
C SER A 42 0.49 -3.24 9.92
N ASN A 43 -0.46 -2.60 9.23
CA ASN A 43 -1.34 -1.60 9.80
C ASN A 43 -2.20 -2.19 10.94
N TRP A 44 -2.73 -3.40 10.74
CA TRP A 44 -3.48 -4.10 11.78
C TRP A 44 -2.63 -4.39 13.01
N LEU A 45 -1.40 -4.87 12.84
CA LEU A 45 -0.51 -5.18 13.95
C LEU A 45 -0.14 -3.90 14.74
N ARG A 46 0.19 -2.81 14.04
CA ARG A 46 0.46 -1.50 14.64
C ARG A 46 -0.75 -0.99 15.43
N LEU A 47 -1.96 -1.21 14.91
CA LEU A 47 -3.20 -0.85 15.59
C LEU A 47 -3.38 -1.63 16.88
N GLN A 48 -3.15 -2.95 16.86
CA GLN A 48 -3.27 -3.77 18.08
C GLN A 48 -2.28 -3.32 19.16
N TYR A 49 -1.02 -3.07 18.79
CA TYR A 49 -0.02 -2.56 19.74
C TYR A 49 -0.40 -1.18 20.28
N ALA A 50 -0.88 -0.28 19.42
CA ALA A 50 -1.35 1.04 19.86
C ALA A 50 -2.49 0.93 20.86
N LYS A 51 -3.54 0.14 20.55
CA LYS A 51 -4.66 -0.07 21.47
C LYS A 51 -4.20 -0.68 22.79
N GLN A 52 -3.33 -1.68 22.75
CA GLN A 52 -2.79 -2.32 23.94
C GLN A 52 -2.06 -1.32 24.83
N GLN A 53 -1.21 -0.46 24.26
CA GLN A 53 -0.45 0.54 25.02
C GLN A 53 -1.36 1.62 25.61
N LEU A 54 -2.35 2.09 24.85
CA LEU A 54 -3.29 3.12 25.30
C LEU A 54 -4.24 2.63 26.40
N GLN A 55 -4.55 1.32 26.41
CA GLN A 55 -5.43 0.70 27.41
C GLN A 55 -4.67 0.12 28.62
N ALA A 56 -3.33 0.06 28.58
CA ALA A 56 -2.53 -0.58 29.63
C ALA A 56 -2.60 0.16 30.97
N GLU A 57 -2.65 1.50 30.95
CA GLU A 57 -2.66 2.32 32.16
C GLU A 57 -3.74 3.42 32.07
N PRO A 58 -4.62 3.56 33.06
CA PRO A 58 -5.60 4.64 33.09
C PRO A 58 -4.90 5.99 33.27
N VAL A 59 -4.87 6.79 32.21
CA VAL A 59 -4.30 8.14 32.21
C VAL A 59 -5.33 9.14 32.71
N ALA A 60 -4.93 10.12 33.52
CA ALA A 60 -5.83 11.19 33.96
C ALA A 60 -6.40 11.95 32.73
N PRO A 61 -7.70 12.33 32.72
CA PRO A 61 -8.33 12.93 31.53
C PRO A 61 -7.60 14.15 30.97
N THR A 62 -7.06 15.01 31.84
CA THR A 62 -6.30 16.22 31.46
C THR A 62 -4.94 15.91 30.82
N GLU A 63 -4.35 14.77 31.17
CA GLU A 63 -3.06 14.32 30.63
C GLU A 63 -3.26 13.56 29.31
N LEU A 64 -4.40 12.88 29.16
CA LEU A 64 -4.74 12.10 27.97
C LEU A 64 -4.83 12.96 26.71
N GLU A 65 -5.56 14.08 26.73
CA GLU A 65 -5.66 14.96 25.56
C GLU A 65 -4.29 15.50 25.13
N THR A 66 -3.45 15.86 26.10
CA THR A 66 -2.10 16.35 25.84
C THR A 66 -1.23 15.23 25.25
N ALA A 67 -1.31 14.01 25.79
CA ALA A 67 -0.58 12.86 25.30
C ALA A 67 -1.02 12.48 23.88
N LEU A 68 -2.31 12.46 23.59
CA LEU A 68 -2.85 12.15 22.27
C LEU A 68 -2.44 13.19 21.22
N ARG A 69 -2.46 14.49 21.57
CA ARG A 69 -1.97 15.55 20.69
C ARG A 69 -0.48 15.39 20.39
N ILE A 70 0.33 15.20 21.41
CA ILE A 70 1.78 14.96 21.26
C ILE A 70 1.99 13.71 20.39
N TRP A 71 1.25 12.64 20.62
CA TRP A 71 1.40 11.40 19.87
C TRP A 71 1.15 11.60 18.38
N GLY A 72 0.08 12.32 18.01
CA GLY A 72 -0.21 12.67 16.62
C GLY A 72 0.81 13.60 15.97
N GLU A 73 1.49 14.46 16.74
CA GLU A 73 2.59 15.30 16.25
C GLU A 73 3.86 14.48 15.96
N PHE A 74 4.13 13.43 16.74
CA PHE A 74 5.36 12.63 16.63
C PHE A 74 5.24 11.35 15.78
N HIS A 75 4.03 10.83 15.57
CA HIS A 75 3.80 9.60 14.81
C HIS A 75 3.03 9.91 13.53
N PRO A 76 3.73 10.33 12.45
CA PRO A 76 3.09 10.55 11.16
C PRO A 76 2.38 9.27 10.71
N GLY A 77 1.16 9.43 10.20
CA GLY A 77 0.30 8.32 9.78
C GLY A 77 -0.57 7.74 10.89
N ILE A 78 -0.44 8.14 12.16
CA ILE A 78 -1.39 7.74 13.21
C ILE A 78 -2.23 8.94 13.63
N SER A 79 -3.55 8.79 13.66
CA SER A 79 -4.46 9.81 14.17
C SER A 79 -5.41 9.21 15.20
N ILE A 80 -5.62 9.94 16.30
CA ILE A 80 -6.68 9.66 17.28
C ILE A 80 -7.58 10.87 17.37
N ARG A 81 -8.89 10.65 17.27
CA ARG A 81 -9.90 11.70 17.38
C ARG A 81 -11.06 11.23 18.24
N GLU A 82 -11.52 12.09 19.13
CA GLU A 82 -12.74 11.85 19.87
C GLU A 82 -13.95 11.86 18.91
N THR A 83 -14.84 10.89 19.04
CA THR A 83 -16.03 10.77 18.17
C THR A 83 -17.33 11.16 18.87
N GLY A 84 -17.33 11.38 20.19
CA GLY A 84 -18.47 11.83 20.99
C GLY A 84 -19.66 10.86 21.07
N THR A 85 -19.66 9.76 20.30
CA THR A 85 -20.69 8.71 20.30
C THR A 85 -20.05 7.34 20.34
N ALA A 86 -20.65 6.41 21.10
CA ALA A 86 -20.17 5.03 21.23
C ALA A 86 -19.98 4.39 19.84
N PRO A 87 -18.85 3.70 19.61
CA PRO A 87 -18.50 3.22 18.28
C PRO A 87 -19.45 2.10 17.87
N THR A 88 -20.36 2.41 16.96
CA THR A 88 -21.23 1.40 16.33
C THR A 88 -20.65 0.93 14.99
N ALA A 89 -19.53 1.51 14.57
CA ALA A 89 -18.87 1.22 13.31
C ALA A 89 -17.83 0.11 13.46
N GLN A 90 -17.77 -0.77 12.46
CA GLN A 90 -16.76 -1.82 12.37
C GLN A 90 -15.44 -1.25 11.84
N ASP A 91 -14.36 -1.98 12.09
CA ASP A 91 -13.06 -1.69 11.50
C ASP A 91 -13.19 -1.65 9.96
N SER A 92 -12.50 -0.70 9.34
CA SER A 92 -12.58 -0.52 7.89
C SER A 92 -11.22 -0.13 7.33
N VAL A 93 -10.91 -0.69 6.16
CA VAL A 93 -9.72 -0.36 5.40
C VAL A 93 -10.12 0.59 4.27
N TYR A 94 -9.27 1.55 3.96
CA TYR A 94 -9.49 2.54 2.91
C TYR A 94 -8.19 2.88 2.21
N GLU A 95 -8.33 3.49 1.04
CA GLU A 95 -7.23 4.06 0.27
C GLU A 95 -7.50 5.55 0.04
N VAL A 96 -6.46 6.38 0.13
CA VAL A 96 -6.57 7.81 -0.10
C VAL A 96 -5.36 8.32 -0.88
N LEU A 97 -5.63 9.20 -1.85
CA LEU A 97 -4.60 9.89 -2.63
C LEU A 97 -4.34 11.27 -2.02
N ARG A 98 -3.07 11.62 -1.82
CA ARG A 98 -2.68 12.94 -1.30
C ARG A 98 -1.45 13.49 -2.02
N PRO A 99 -1.38 14.79 -2.30
CA PRO A 99 -0.17 15.39 -2.82
C PRO A 99 0.94 15.32 -1.78
N ASN A 100 2.18 15.05 -2.22
CA ASN A 100 3.35 15.13 -1.35
C ASN A 100 3.76 16.60 -1.16
N PRO A 101 3.67 17.17 0.06
CA PRO A 101 4.01 18.57 0.31
C PRO A 101 5.53 18.85 0.25
N PHE A 102 6.36 17.81 0.14
CA PHE A 102 7.82 17.90 0.11
C PHE A 102 8.41 17.69 -1.29
N GLU A 103 7.59 17.31 -2.27
CA GLU A 103 8.00 17.19 -3.66
C GLU A 103 7.57 18.42 -4.47
N ALA A 104 8.41 18.78 -5.45
CA ALA A 104 8.14 19.91 -6.32
C ALA A 104 7.10 19.58 -7.41
N GLU A 105 6.95 18.29 -7.70
CA GLU A 105 5.96 17.77 -8.64
C GLU A 105 4.68 17.47 -7.85
N GLU A 106 3.52 17.87 -8.37
CA GLU A 106 2.21 17.70 -7.72
C GLU A 106 1.71 16.24 -7.84
N ASP A 107 2.61 15.28 -7.62
CA ASP A 107 2.29 13.87 -7.72
C ASP A 107 1.46 13.43 -6.51
N LEU A 108 0.46 12.60 -6.79
CA LEU A 108 -0.45 12.06 -5.81
C LEU A 108 0.10 10.75 -5.28
N GLU A 109 0.43 10.71 -4.00
CA GLU A 109 0.83 9.51 -3.30
C GLU A 109 -0.39 8.72 -2.82
N ARG A 110 -0.33 7.39 -2.98
CA ARG A 110 -1.31 6.46 -2.42
C ARG A 110 -1.00 6.16 -0.96
N PHE A 111 -2.04 6.17 -0.13
CA PHE A 111 -1.97 5.75 1.27
C PHE A 111 -2.97 4.65 1.53
N ARG A 112 -2.52 3.56 2.17
CA ARG A 112 -3.38 2.50 2.67
C ARG A 112 -3.66 2.73 4.16
N GLY A 113 -4.93 2.90 4.50
CA GLY A 113 -5.39 3.27 5.83
C GLY A 113 -6.27 2.21 6.48
N LEU A 114 -6.11 2.03 7.78
CA LEU A 114 -6.96 1.24 8.65
C LEU A 114 -7.62 2.16 9.68
N ARG A 115 -8.95 2.19 9.71
CA ARG A 115 -9.76 2.89 10.70
C ARG A 115 -10.34 1.89 11.69
N SER A 116 -10.26 2.22 12.97
CA SER A 116 -10.82 1.42 14.05
C SER A 116 -11.25 2.32 15.22
N PHE A 117 -11.84 1.70 16.23
CA PHE A 117 -12.37 2.40 17.40
C PHE A 117 -11.85 1.80 18.70
N LEU A 118 -11.71 2.66 19.72
CA LEU A 118 -11.39 2.25 21.07
C LEU A 118 -12.08 3.15 22.09
N GLU A 119 -12.19 2.66 23.32
CA GLU A 119 -12.71 3.41 24.45
C GLU A 119 -11.58 3.70 25.44
N LEU A 120 -11.43 4.97 25.82
CA LEU A 120 -10.48 5.44 26.82
C LEU A 120 -11.23 6.29 27.84
N ASN A 121 -11.12 5.95 29.13
CA ASN A 121 -11.80 6.66 30.23
C ASN A 121 -13.33 6.84 30.03
N GLY A 122 -14.01 5.87 29.40
CA GLY A 122 -15.44 5.96 29.12
C GLY A 122 -15.82 6.82 27.91
N GLN A 123 -14.83 7.34 27.18
CA GLN A 123 -15.03 8.14 25.96
C GLN A 123 -14.60 7.36 24.72
N ALA A 124 -15.36 7.54 23.65
CA ALA A 124 -15.13 6.87 22.38
C ALA A 124 -14.14 7.65 21.50
N TYR A 125 -13.16 6.94 20.97
CA TYR A 125 -12.15 7.47 20.06
C TYR A 125 -12.11 6.65 18.77
N GLU A 126 -11.97 7.35 17.65
CA GLU A 126 -11.51 6.78 16.39
C GLU A 126 -9.98 6.82 16.38
N ILE A 127 -9.37 5.70 16.00
CA ILE A 127 -7.95 5.60 15.69
C ILE A 127 -7.80 5.21 14.22
N SER A 128 -6.90 5.90 13.53
CA SER A 128 -6.53 5.56 12.16
C SER A 128 -5.02 5.37 12.06
N ILE A 129 -4.62 4.35 11.31
CA ILE A 129 -3.23 4.14 10.90
C ILE A 129 -3.18 4.17 9.38
N GLU A 130 -2.33 5.01 8.84
CA GLU A 130 -2.09 5.17 7.41
C GLU A 130 -0.60 4.94 7.15
N THR A 131 -0.34 4.17 6.10
CA THR A 131 1.01 3.93 5.60
C THR A 131 1.02 4.30 4.13
N ASN A 132 2.04 5.05 3.71
CA ASN A 132 2.26 5.33 2.29
C ASN A 132 2.45 3.99 1.57
N LEU A 133 1.70 3.81 0.49
CA LEU A 133 1.87 2.71 -0.44
C LEU A 133 2.87 3.19 -1.49
N GLU A 134 4.07 2.63 -1.45
CA GLU A 134 5.13 3.00 -2.38
C GLU A 134 4.73 2.61 -3.81
N ASP A 135 4.43 3.61 -4.62
CA ASP A 135 4.08 3.41 -6.02
C ASP A 135 5.34 3.07 -6.82
N SER A 136 5.47 1.78 -7.16
CA SER A 136 6.63 1.25 -7.87
C SER A 136 6.49 1.30 -9.40
N ASP A 137 5.69 2.24 -9.92
CA ASP A 137 5.37 2.34 -11.36
C ASP A 137 6.63 2.48 -12.23
N GLU A 138 7.60 3.29 -11.78
CA GLU A 138 8.88 3.45 -12.47
C GLU A 138 9.69 2.14 -12.48
N THR A 139 9.68 1.41 -11.37
CA THR A 139 10.36 0.13 -11.24
C THR A 139 9.72 -0.91 -12.15
N PHE A 140 8.39 -0.98 -12.20
CA PHE A 140 7.66 -1.88 -13.09
C PHE A 140 7.93 -1.55 -14.56
N LEU A 141 7.95 -0.27 -14.92
CA LEU A 141 8.28 0.18 -16.28
C LEU A 141 9.71 -0.21 -16.66
N ALA A 142 10.68 0.01 -15.77
CA ALA A 142 12.07 -0.37 -16.01
C ALA A 142 12.21 -1.87 -16.28
N VAL A 143 11.58 -2.73 -15.46
CA VAL A 143 11.58 -4.19 -15.64
C VAL A 143 10.93 -4.59 -16.97
N ALA A 144 9.80 -3.97 -17.32
CA ALA A 144 9.11 -4.23 -18.58
C ALA A 144 9.98 -3.88 -19.79
N LEU A 145 10.62 -2.71 -19.79
CA LEU A 145 11.51 -2.26 -20.87
C LEU A 145 12.72 -3.18 -21.04
N VAL A 146 13.37 -3.57 -19.94
CA VAL A 146 14.51 -4.49 -19.97
C VAL A 146 14.10 -5.85 -20.53
N THR A 147 12.92 -6.33 -20.15
CA THR A 147 12.40 -7.63 -20.63
C THR A 147 12.08 -7.58 -22.12
N VAL A 148 11.44 -6.51 -22.61
CA VAL A 148 11.20 -6.30 -24.04
C VAL A 148 12.52 -6.22 -24.81
N PHE A 149 13.53 -5.50 -24.29
CA PHE A 149 14.84 -5.41 -24.91
C PHE A 149 15.50 -6.78 -25.11
N PHE A 150 15.55 -7.61 -24.05
CA PHE A 150 16.11 -8.96 -24.15
C PHE A 150 15.30 -9.86 -25.07
N PHE A 151 13.98 -9.68 -25.10
CA PHE A 151 13.12 -10.42 -26.02
C PHE A 151 13.39 -10.07 -27.49
N VAL A 152 13.57 -8.79 -27.80
CA VAL A 152 13.95 -8.32 -29.15
C VAL A 152 15.31 -8.91 -29.54
N LEU A 153 16.31 -8.88 -28.64
CA LEU A 153 17.61 -9.51 -28.88
C LEU A 153 17.48 -11.01 -29.19
N LEU A 154 16.59 -11.72 -28.50
CA LEU A 154 16.35 -13.15 -28.73
C LEU A 154 15.72 -13.42 -30.11
N ILE A 155 14.83 -12.54 -30.58
CA ILE A 155 14.20 -12.66 -31.91
C ILE A 155 15.18 -12.32 -33.05
N VAL A 156 16.01 -11.30 -32.84
CA VAL A 156 16.96 -10.81 -33.85
C VAL A 156 18.23 -11.66 -33.92
N GLY A 157 18.62 -12.27 -32.80
CA GLY A 157 19.81 -13.12 -32.65
C GLY A 157 19.90 -14.29 -33.64
#